data_AF-A0A2E1EPH2-F1
#
_entry.id   AF-A0A2E1EPH2-F1
#
_cell.length_a   1.000
_cell.length_b   1.000
_cell.length_c   1.000
_cell.angle_alpha   90.00
_cell.angle_beta   90.00
_cell.angle_gamma   90.00
#
_symmetry.space_group_name_H-M   'P 1'
#
loop_
_entity.id
_entity.type
_entity.pdbx_description
1 polymer ?
#
loop_
_entity_poly.entity_id
_entity_poly.type
_entity_poly.pdbx_seq_one_letter_code
_entity_poly.pdbx_strand_id
1 'polypeptide(L)'
;MKIFILVSGVLELLVGLILLINPRLMGAYRKANNSLITTARMYGASAFSIAIFAIYVVVNFNTEALHSPFLIVYSVFHFLVALAIIISFYLKQTRDLKIAILHWLFFIISLYFLII
;
A
#
# COMPACT_ATOMS: atom_id res chain seq x y z
N MET A 1 4.83 -17.49 -1.73
CA MET A 1 3.63 -16.62 -1.78
C MET A 1 2.94 -16.40 -0.42
N LYS A 2 2.49 -17.43 0.32
CA LYS A 2 1.73 -17.25 1.59
C LYS A 2 2.36 -16.28 2.59
N ILE A 3 3.66 -16.46 2.87
CA ILE A 3 4.41 -15.60 3.80
C ILE A 3 4.47 -14.15 3.29
N PHE A 4 4.68 -13.96 1.98
CA PHE A 4 4.67 -12.64 1.36
C PHE A 4 3.32 -11.94 1.56
N ILE A 5 2.21 -12.61 1.23
CA ILE A 5 0.86 -12.06 1.41
C ILE A 5 0.61 -11.70 2.88
N LEU A 6 1.01 -12.56 3.82
CA LEU A 6 0.84 -12.31 5.25
C LEU A 6 1.65 -11.10 5.72
N VAL A 7 2.93 -11.03 5.38
CA VAL A 7 3.81 -9.93 5.79
C VAL A 7 3.33 -8.62 5.19
N SER A 8 3.00 -8.60 3.90
CA SER A 8 2.41 -7.43 3.24
C SER A 8 1.11 -7.01 3.91
N GLY A 9 0.21 -7.96 4.22
CA GLY A 9 -1.03 -7.68 4.92
C GLY A 9 -0.84 -7.02 6.29
N VAL A 10 0.12 -7.51 7.09
CA VAL A 10 0.42 -6.91 8.40
C VAL A 10 1.01 -5.50 8.26
N LEU A 11 1.91 -5.29 7.30
CA LEU A 11 2.51 -3.97 7.06
C LEU A 11 1.45 -2.96 6.62
N GLU A 12 0.60 -3.32 5.64
CA GLU A 12 -0.48 -2.47 5.16
C GLU A 12 -1.52 -2.21 6.25
N LEU A 13 -1.76 -3.17 7.15
CA LEU A 13 -2.65 -2.97 8.30
C LEU A 13 -2.13 -1.90 9.25
N LEU A 14 -0.84 -1.97 9.58
CA LEU A 14 -0.19 -1.01 10.49
C LEU A 14 -0.17 0.39 9.88
N VAL A 15 0.27 0.50 8.62
CA VAL A 15 0.29 1.79 7.90
C VAL A 15 -1.13 2.33 7.75
N GLY A 16 -2.08 1.48 7.36
CA GLY A 16 -3.48 1.81 7.20
C GLY A 16 -4.09 2.37 8.48
N LEU A 17 -3.90 1.70 9.61
CA LEU A 17 -4.39 2.14 10.92
C LEU A 17 -3.80 3.49 11.34
N ILE A 18 -2.48 3.66 11.21
CA ILE A 18 -1.81 4.90 11.59
C ILE A 18 -2.35 6.07 10.75
N LEU A 19 -2.37 5.90 9.43
CA LEU A 19 -2.77 6.96 8.51
C LEU A 19 -4.27 7.24 8.56
N LEU A 20 -5.10 6.23 8.80
CA LEU A 20 -6.55 6.37 8.92
C LEU A 20 -6.95 7.07 10.22
N ILE A 21 -6.36 6.71 11.37
CA ILE A 21 -6.80 7.20 12.69
C ILE A 21 -6.07 8.48 13.08
N ASN A 22 -4.74 8.48 13.01
CA ASN A 22 -3.93 9.63 13.41
C ASN A 22 -2.65 9.75 12.56
N PRO A 23 -2.76 10.27 11.32
CA PRO A 23 -1.62 10.37 10.41
C PRO A 23 -0.48 11.24 10.97
N ARG A 24 -0.74 12.13 11.94
CA ARG A 24 0.27 12.98 12.59
C ARG A 24 1.32 12.21 13.40
N LEU A 25 1.07 10.92 13.69
CA LEU A 25 2.08 10.03 14.27
C LEU A 25 3.27 9.83 13.32
N MET A 26 3.05 9.90 12.01
CA MET A 26 4.13 9.85 11.02
C MET A 26 4.77 11.23 10.86
N GLY A 27 6.10 11.26 10.86
CA GLY A 27 6.88 12.50 10.77
C GLY A 27 6.51 13.38 9.58
N ALA A 28 6.19 12.77 8.43
CA ALA A 28 5.79 13.46 7.20
C ALA A 28 4.49 14.29 7.35
N TYR A 29 3.60 13.93 8.29
CA TYR A 29 2.30 14.58 8.46
C TYR A 29 2.16 15.41 9.74
N ARG A 30 3.21 15.50 10.57
CA ARG A 30 3.15 16.17 11.88
C ARG A 30 2.69 17.62 11.80
N LYS A 31 3.09 18.33 10.73
CA LYS A 31 2.70 19.73 10.44
C LYS A 31 1.88 19.86 9.15
N ALA A 32 1.27 18.76 8.68
CA ALA A 32 0.45 18.78 7.47
C ALA A 32 -0.81 19.62 7.64
N ASN A 33 -1.22 20.30 6.56
CA ASN A 33 -2.51 20.99 6.50
C ASN A 33 -3.68 19.98 6.50
N ASN A 34 -4.90 20.48 6.71
CA ASN A 34 -6.09 19.62 6.81
C ASN A 34 -6.36 18.82 5.53
N SER A 35 -6.08 19.38 4.35
CA SER A 35 -6.26 18.69 3.07
C SER A 35 -5.34 17.47 2.98
N LEU A 36 -4.05 17.64 3.28
CA LEU A 36 -3.07 16.56 3.27
C LEU A 36 -3.37 15.50 4.35
N ILE A 37 -3.92 15.91 5.50
CA ILE A 37 -4.41 14.97 6.52
C ILE A 37 -5.58 14.15 5.99
N THR A 38 -6.54 14.76 5.30
CA THR A 38 -7.66 14.04 4.68
C THR A 38 -7.16 13.05 3.63
N THR A 39 -6.24 13.46 2.75
CA THR A 39 -5.62 12.56 1.77
C THR A 39 -4.90 11.39 2.44
N ALA A 40 -4.16 11.64 3.52
CA ALA A 40 -3.49 10.60 4.29
C ALA A 40 -4.49 9.58 4.86
N ARG A 41 -5.64 10.05 5.38
CA ARG A 41 -6.70 9.16 5.89
C ARG A 41 -7.33 8.32 4.77
N MET A 42 -7.59 8.91 3.61
CA MET A 42 -8.11 8.18 2.45
C MET A 42 -7.14 7.08 2.00
N TYR A 43 -5.85 7.41 1.90
CA TYR A 43 -4.81 6.41 1.62
C TYR A 43 -4.73 5.34 2.72
N GLY A 44 -4.85 5.73 3.99
CA GLY A 44 -4.91 4.80 5.12
C GLY A 44 -6.09 3.82 5.02
N ALA A 45 -7.28 4.29 4.62
CA ALA A 45 -8.43 3.42 4.36
C ALA A 45 -8.17 2.43 3.21
N SER A 46 -7.51 2.88 2.13
CA SER A 46 -7.13 2.00 1.03
C SER A 46 -6.13 0.93 1.47
N ALA A 47 -5.04 1.31 2.17
CA ALA A 47 -4.04 0.39 2.71
C ALA A 47 -4.68 -0.63 3.67
N PHE A 48 -5.56 -0.17 4.57
CA PHE A 48 -6.31 -1.05 5.46
C PHE A 48 -7.17 -2.05 4.68
N SER A 49 -7.82 -1.63 3.59
CA SER A 49 -8.64 -2.53 2.77
C SER A 49 -7.80 -3.61 2.08
N ILE A 50 -6.62 -3.25 1.57
CA ILE A 50 -5.65 -4.21 1.02
C ILE A 50 -5.20 -5.21 2.09
N ALA A 51 -4.97 -4.73 3.32
CA ALA A 51 -4.60 -5.59 4.44
C ALA A 51 -5.67 -6.62 4.78
N ILE A 52 -6.95 -6.22 4.83
CA ILE A 52 -8.06 -7.15 5.05
C ILE A 52 -8.14 -8.18 3.93
N PHE A 53 -7.94 -7.78 2.68
CA PHE A 53 -7.91 -8.73 1.57
C PHE A 53 -6.74 -9.73 1.68
N ALA A 54 -5.55 -9.25 2.05
CA ALA A 54 -4.40 -10.12 2.30
C ALA A 54 -4.68 -11.15 3.40
N ILE A 55 -5.25 -10.72 4.54
CA ILE A 55 -5.62 -11.60 5.64
C ILE A 55 -6.65 -12.63 5.18
N TYR A 56 -7.68 -12.21 4.45
CA TYR A 56 -8.70 -13.10 3.90
C TYR A 56 -8.09 -14.19 3.01
N VAL A 57 -7.14 -13.82 2.13
CA VAL A 57 -6.43 -14.77 1.26
C VAL A 57 -5.54 -15.71 2.06
N VAL A 58 -4.87 -15.23 3.12
CA VAL A 58 -4.00 -16.08 3.95
C VAL A 58 -4.80 -17.10 4.77
N VAL A 59 -5.95 -16.69 5.32
CA VAL A 59 -6.86 -17.59 6.04
C VAL A 59 -7.41 -18.65 5.09
N ASN A 60 -7.73 -18.27 3.85
CA ASN A 60 -8.25 -19.16 2.82
C ASN A 60 -7.18 -19.57 1.81
N PHE A 61 -5.93 -19.75 2.25
CA PHE A 61 -4.80 -19.91 1.32
C PHE A 61 -4.89 -21.18 0.45
N ASN A 62 -5.65 -22.19 0.87
CA ASN A 62 -5.86 -23.39 0.06
C ASN A 62 -6.78 -23.13 -1.15
N THR A 63 -7.48 -22.00 -1.18
CA THR A 63 -8.30 -21.58 -2.32
C THR A 63 -7.44 -20.81 -3.32
N GLU A 64 -6.77 -21.53 -4.22
CA GLU A 64 -5.84 -20.97 -5.22
C GLU A 64 -6.46 -19.87 -6.09
N ALA A 65 -7.78 -19.96 -6.35
CA ALA A 65 -8.53 -18.95 -7.09
C ALA A 65 -8.50 -17.54 -6.46
N LEU A 66 -8.11 -17.40 -5.19
CA LEU A 66 -7.98 -16.10 -4.51
C LEU A 66 -6.59 -15.47 -4.67
N HIS A 67 -5.58 -16.23 -5.07
CA HIS A 67 -4.19 -15.76 -5.09
C HIS A 67 -3.96 -14.71 -6.18
N SER A 68 -4.31 -15.03 -7.43
CA SER A 68 -4.12 -14.12 -8.55
C SER A 68 -4.94 -12.82 -8.41
N PRO A 69 -6.23 -12.84 -8.01
CA PRO A 69 -6.97 -11.62 -7.73
C PRO A 69 -6.29 -10.71 -6.69
N PHE A 70 -5.77 -11.29 -5.61
CA PHE A 70 -5.01 -10.54 -4.61
C PHE A 70 -3.77 -9.90 -5.20
N LEU A 71 -2.95 -10.69 -5.90
CA LEU A 71 -1.71 -10.21 -6.49
C LEU A 71 -1.96 -9.10 -7.52
N ILE A 72 -3.01 -9.21 -8.33
CA ILE A 72 -3.41 -8.18 -9.30
C ILE A 72 -3.80 -6.88 -8.58
N VAL A 73 -4.70 -6.96 -7.60
CA VAL A 73 -5.17 -5.77 -6.86
C VAL A 73 -4.02 -5.11 -6.11
N TYR A 74 -3.19 -5.91 -5.42
CA TYR A 74 -2.00 -5.44 -4.71
C TYR A 74 -1.00 -4.77 -5.67
N SER A 75 -0.71 -5.42 -6.80
CA SER A 75 0.16 -4.89 -7.86
C SER A 75 -0.33 -3.54 -8.37
N VAL A 76 -1.60 -3.45 -8.79
CA VAL A 76 -2.21 -2.20 -9.29
C VAL A 76 -2.17 -1.10 -8.23
N PHE A 77 -2.50 -1.42 -6.98
CA PHE A 77 -2.44 -0.45 -5.88
C PHE A 77 -1.03 0.13 -5.73
N HIS A 78 -0.02 -0.72 -5.61
CA HIS A 78 1.35 -0.28 -5.41
C HIS A 78 1.92 0.48 -6.63
N PHE A 79 1.60 0.04 -7.84
CA PHE A 79 1.98 0.76 -9.05
C PHE A 79 1.39 2.18 -9.09
N LEU A 80 0.08 2.30 -8.84
CA LEU A 80 -0.61 3.59 -8.89
C LEU A 80 -0.14 4.54 -7.79
N VAL A 81 0.15 4.03 -6.59
CA VAL A 81 0.73 4.84 -5.50
C VAL A 81 2.12 5.34 -5.89
N ALA A 82 2.97 4.48 -6.44
CA ALA A 82 4.30 4.88 -6.89
C ALA A 82 4.21 5.94 -8.00
N LEU A 83 3.32 5.75 -8.97
CA LEU A 83 3.07 6.70 -10.05
C LEU A 83 2.56 8.04 -9.52
N ALA A 84 1.63 8.04 -8.57
CA ALA A 84 1.10 9.27 -7.97
C ALA A 84 2.21 10.10 -7.31
N ILE A 85 3.13 9.45 -6.59
CA ILE A 85 4.26 10.13 -5.94
C ILE A 85 5.25 10.68 -6.97
N ILE A 86 5.51 9.93 -8.05
CA ILE A 86 6.36 10.38 -9.16
C ILE A 86 5.75 11.61 -9.84
N ILE A 87 4.45 11.59 -10.13
CA ILE A 87 3.72 12.74 -10.69
C ILE A 87 3.86 13.94 -9.75
N SER A 88 3.58 13.76 -8.46
CA SER A 88 3.73 14.83 -7.46
C SER A 88 5.17 15.34 -7.33
N PHE A 89 6.18 14.51 -7.54
CA PHE A 89 7.58 14.92 -7.56
C PHE A 89 7.87 15.85 -8.75
N TYR A 90 7.42 15.48 -9.95
CA TYR A 90 7.57 16.33 -11.14
C TYR A 90 6.78 17.66 -11.02
N LEU A 91 5.64 17.63 -10.34
CA LEU A 91 4.85 18.82 -10.01
C LEU A 91 5.41 19.62 -8.81
N LYS A 92 6.56 19.22 -8.25
CA LYS A 92 7.22 19.87 -7.10
C LYS A 92 6.38 19.91 -5.81
N GLN A 93 5.40 19.01 -5.68
CA GLN A 93 4.53 18.85 -4.51
C GLN A 93 5.16 17.97 -3.42
N THR A 94 6.10 17.10 -3.80
CA THR A 94 6.96 16.33 -2.88
C THR A 94 8.42 16.40 -3.35
N ARG A 95 9.35 16.20 -2.42
CA ARG A 95 10.78 16.04 -2.70
C ARG A 95 11.29 14.63 -2.38
N ASP A 96 10.44 13.78 -1.84
CA ASP A 96 10.82 12.45 -1.38
C ASP A 96 10.30 11.36 -2.33
N LEU A 97 11.23 10.68 -3.00
CA LEU A 97 10.96 9.53 -3.88
C LEU A 97 11.13 8.19 -3.17
N LYS A 98 11.60 8.14 -1.92
CA LYS A 98 11.83 6.88 -1.21
C LYS A 98 10.55 6.06 -1.08
N ILE A 99 9.44 6.74 -0.85
CA ILE A 99 8.12 6.09 -0.78
C ILE A 99 7.75 5.50 -2.15
N ALA A 100 7.99 6.23 -3.25
CA ALA A 100 7.75 5.69 -4.60
C ALA A 100 8.60 4.44 -4.89
N ILE A 101 9.87 4.45 -4.47
CA ILE A 101 10.78 3.29 -4.64
C ILE A 101 10.26 2.07 -3.87
N LEU A 102 9.80 2.26 -2.63
CA LEU A 102 9.23 1.19 -1.82
C LEU A 102 7.97 0.58 -2.47
N HIS A 103 7.06 1.43 -2.96
CA HIS A 103 5.87 0.95 -3.65
C HIS A 103 6.20 0.26 -4.98
N TRP A 104 7.20 0.76 -5.73
CA TRP A 104 7.71 0.07 -6.92
C TRP A 104 8.27 -1.32 -6.61
N LEU A 105 9.00 -1.47 -5.51
CA LEU A 105 9.51 -2.77 -5.08
C LEU A 105 8.36 -3.76 -4.81
N PHE A 106 7.33 -3.33 -4.08
CA PHE A 106 6.16 -4.18 -3.82
C PHE A 106 5.41 -4.55 -5.10
N PHE A 107 5.28 -3.63 -6.04
CA PHE A 107 4.75 -3.92 -7.38
C PHE A 107 5.56 -5.01 -8.09
N ILE A 108 6.89 -4.87 -8.18
CA ILE A 108 7.75 -5.84 -8.86
C ILE A 108 7.67 -7.23 -8.20
N ILE A 109 7.72 -7.29 -6.86
CA ILE A 109 7.60 -8.57 -6.13
C ILE A 109 6.23 -9.21 -6.38
N SER A 110 5.15 -8.42 -6.42
CA SER A 110 3.82 -8.96 -6.69
C SER A 110 3.68 -9.50 -8.12
N LEU A 111 4.30 -8.85 -9.11
CA LEU A 111 4.34 -9.37 -10.48
C LEU A 111 5.17 -10.66 -10.58
N TYR A 112 6.29 -10.73 -9.86
CA TYR A 112 7.10 -11.94 -9.79
C TYR A 112 6.27 -13.15 -9.31
N PHE A 113 5.47 -12.97 -8.24
CA PHE A 113 4.58 -14.03 -7.75
C PHE A 113 3.36 -14.29 -8.64
N LEU A 114 2.99 -13.37 -9.54
CA LEU A 114 1.86 -13.55 -10.44
C LEU A 114 2.23 -14.39 -11.67
N ILE A 115 3.51 -14.35 -12.07
CA ILE A 115 4.03 -15.00 -13.28
C ILE A 115 4.49 -16.44 -13.01
N ILE A 116 4.84 -16.77 -11.76
CA ILE A 116 5.39 -18.07 -11.33
C ILE A 116 4.37 -18.83 -10.51
#